data_AF-A0A1C6QNE5-F1
#
_entry.id   AF-A0A1C6QNE5-F1
#
_cell.length_a   1.000
_cell.length_b   1.000
_cell.length_c   1.000
_cell.angle_alpha   90.00
_cell.angle_beta   90.00
_cell.angle_gamma   90.00
#
_symmetry.space_group_name_H-M   'P 1'
#
loop_
_entity.id
_entity.type
_entity.pdbx_description
1 polymer ?
#
loop_
_entity_poly.entity_id
_entity_poly.type
_entity_poly.pdbx_seq_one_letter_code
_entity_poly.pdbx_strand_id
1 'polypeptide(L)'
;MWHRCDAHMPAAYQCAKIKVPLDYWHPDGKKIELALSRIRTSAEGTRHGVLLLNPGSPGIEGLSMPLGMKKDLAKSERDRFDLIGFDPRGVGRSSPVTCGLTAKEQEWDKRPYKPGTFSRDVSRARTVADKCRAKTGDKLRHLTTRNTARDMDAIRSMLGEKKISHLGVSYGIYLGAVYTPLFHWTDDEELGFAARPKVVAECTKLKVSDRSRSKPSKDSSATYLPGQLCHPKRFILTSRPPARASGGCEMRHEIDSPHLRI
;
A
#
# COMPACT_ATOMS: atom_id res chain seq x y z
N MET A 1 11.20 -11.52 19.08
CA MET A 1 12.43 -10.81 19.50
C MET A 1 13.09 -10.19 18.27
N TRP A 2 13.67 -9.00 18.43
CA TRP A 2 14.39 -8.32 17.35
C TRP A 2 15.81 -8.87 17.21
N HIS A 3 16.28 -9.04 15.98
CA HIS A 3 17.63 -9.45 15.63
C HIS A 3 18.11 -8.63 14.44
N ARG A 4 19.43 -8.60 14.17
CA ARG A 4 19.95 -7.99 12.93
C ARG A 4 19.38 -8.73 11.73
N CYS A 5 18.85 -8.02 10.73
CA CYS A 5 18.19 -8.66 9.59
C CYS A 5 19.11 -9.58 8.78
N ASP A 6 20.38 -9.17 8.60
CA ASP A 6 21.39 -9.89 7.84
C ASP A 6 22.81 -9.38 8.22
N ALA A 7 23.83 -10.23 8.11
CA ALA A 7 25.22 -9.91 8.46
C ALA A 7 25.85 -8.82 7.58
N HIS A 8 25.36 -8.63 6.34
CA HIS A 8 25.82 -7.61 5.41
C HIS A 8 24.99 -6.31 5.49
N MET A 9 23.91 -6.29 6.27
CA MET A 9 23.05 -5.11 6.44
C MET A 9 23.42 -4.32 7.71
N PRO A 10 23.16 -3.00 7.79
CA PRO A 10 23.49 -2.21 8.98
C PRO A 10 22.93 -2.83 10.27
N ALA A 11 23.70 -2.85 11.37
CA ALA A 11 23.26 -3.44 12.63
C ALA A 11 21.98 -2.79 13.20
N ALA A 12 21.77 -1.50 12.91
CA ALA A 12 20.57 -0.75 13.27
C ALA A 12 19.30 -1.20 12.51
N TYR A 13 19.45 -1.96 11.42
CA TYR A 13 18.33 -2.55 10.68
C TYR A 13 18.01 -3.92 11.25
N GLN A 14 16.92 -3.96 12.02
CA GLN A 14 16.52 -5.12 12.80
C GLN A 14 15.28 -5.78 12.20
N CYS A 15 15.21 -7.10 12.26
CA CYS A 15 14.08 -7.89 11.81
C CYS A 15 13.47 -8.65 12.98
N ALA A 16 12.19 -8.97 12.86
CA ALA A 16 11.46 -9.83 13.77
C ALA A 16 10.37 -10.58 13.01
N LYS A 17 9.83 -11.60 13.66
CA LYS A 17 8.60 -12.25 13.23
C LYS A 17 7.57 -12.19 14.34
N ILE A 18 6.31 -12.08 13.94
CA ILE A 18 5.15 -12.19 14.82
C ILE A 18 4.20 -13.25 14.30
N LYS A 19 3.37 -13.81 15.18
CA LYS A 19 2.31 -14.74 14.81
C LYS A 19 0.96 -14.05 14.92
N VAL A 20 0.18 -14.09 13.84
CA VAL A 20 -1.19 -13.57 13.78
C VAL A 20 -2.16 -14.68 13.35
N PRO A 21 -3.46 -14.56 13.66
CA PRO A 21 -4.46 -15.49 13.14
C PRO A 21 -4.49 -15.49 11.61
N LEU A 22 -4.57 -16.68 11.01
CA LEU A 22 -4.91 -16.81 9.60
C LEU A 22 -6.32 -16.25 9.39
N ASP A 23 -7.26 -16.70 10.22
CA ASP A 23 -8.65 -16.25 10.25
C ASP A 23 -8.92 -15.44 11.52
N TYR A 24 -9.25 -14.16 11.37
CA TYR A 24 -9.56 -13.29 12.50
C TYR A 24 -10.94 -13.55 13.13
N TRP A 25 -11.81 -14.33 12.48
CA TRP A 25 -13.03 -14.84 13.11
C TRP A 25 -12.78 -16.03 14.03
N HIS A 26 -11.62 -16.67 13.89
CA HIS A 26 -11.18 -17.80 14.71
C HIS A 26 -9.76 -17.54 15.26
N PRO A 27 -9.61 -16.57 16.20
CA PRO A 27 -8.30 -16.06 16.63
C PRO A 27 -7.38 -17.12 17.26
N ASP A 28 -7.96 -18.15 17.88
CA ASP A 28 -7.23 -19.27 18.48
C ASP A 28 -6.88 -20.39 17.49
N GLY A 29 -7.33 -20.26 16.23
CA GLY A 29 -7.09 -21.22 15.18
C GLY A 29 -5.67 -21.16 14.59
N LYS A 30 -5.56 -21.55 13.31
CA LYS A 30 -4.29 -21.58 12.60
C LYS A 30 -3.66 -20.19 12.57
N LYS A 31 -2.38 -20.10 12.89
CA LYS A 31 -1.58 -18.86 12.85
C LYS A 31 -0.68 -18.82 11.63
N ILE A 32 -0.39 -17.62 11.16
CA ILE A 32 0.64 -17.33 10.15
C ILE A 32 1.71 -16.43 10.75
N GLU A 33 2.92 -16.51 10.20
CA GLU A 33 4.00 -15.59 10.55
C GLU A 33 3.97 -14.36 9.65
N LEU A 34 4.15 -13.19 10.26
CA LEU A 34 4.48 -11.95 9.56
C LEU A 34 5.91 -11.54 9.89
N ALA A 35 6.66 -11.15 8.87
CA ALA A 35 7.98 -10.57 9.01
C ALA A 35 7.88 -9.05 9.11
N LEU A 36 8.63 -8.49 10.05
CA LEU A 36 8.78 -7.06 10.26
C LEU A 36 10.25 -6.68 10.19
N SER A 37 10.48 -5.42 9.84
CA SER A 37 11.76 -4.75 9.97
C SER A 37 11.60 -3.44 10.73
N ARG A 38 12.70 -2.98 11.33
CA ARG A 38 12.76 -1.75 12.12
C ARG A 38 14.08 -1.05 11.94
N ILE A 39 14.02 0.28 11.83
CA ILE A 39 15.14 1.16 12.10
C ILE A 39 14.68 2.20 13.12
N ARG A 40 15.39 2.28 14.24
CA ARG A 40 15.15 3.35 15.21
C ARG A 40 15.83 4.62 14.71
N THR A 41 15.03 5.65 14.43
CA THR A 41 15.52 6.97 13.99
C THR A 41 15.12 8.09 14.92
N SER A 42 14.19 7.85 15.84
CA SER A 42 13.73 8.90 16.75
C SER A 42 14.87 9.39 17.67
N ALA A 43 15.00 10.70 17.81
CA ALA A 43 15.88 11.30 18.79
C ALA A 43 15.24 11.26 20.19
N GLU A 44 16.10 11.27 21.21
CA GLU A 44 15.66 11.27 22.60
C GLU A 44 14.82 12.53 22.91
N GLY A 45 13.72 12.35 23.64
CA GLY A 45 12.81 13.45 23.98
C GLY A 45 11.91 13.94 22.85
N THR A 46 12.08 13.47 21.60
CA THR A 46 11.27 13.91 20.44
C THR A 46 10.44 12.80 19.81
N ARG A 47 10.53 11.58 20.34
CA ARG A 47 9.80 10.42 19.81
C ARG A 47 8.29 10.63 19.91
N HIS A 48 7.64 10.62 18.76
CA HIS A 48 6.20 10.65 18.62
C HIS A 48 5.61 9.23 18.61
N GLY A 49 6.27 8.27 17.94
CA GLY A 49 5.78 6.90 17.83
C GLY A 49 6.48 6.13 16.74
N VAL A 50 5.76 5.18 16.13
CA VAL A 50 6.22 4.43 14.96
C VAL A 50 5.58 4.95 13.68
N LEU A 51 6.34 4.94 12.59
CA LEU A 51 5.82 5.11 11.23
C LEU A 51 5.81 3.74 10.55
N LEU A 52 4.61 3.17 10.41
CA LEU A 52 4.39 1.90 9.72
C LEU A 52 4.36 2.15 8.20
N LEU A 53 5.19 1.41 7.47
CA LEU A 53 5.48 1.63 6.07
C LEU A 53 4.91 0.49 5.22
N ASN A 54 4.22 0.85 4.13
CA ASN A 54 3.78 -0.10 3.12
C ASN A 54 4.07 0.42 1.69
N PRO A 55 4.82 -0.33 0.86
CA PRO A 55 5.25 0.14 -0.46
C PRO A 55 4.13 0.16 -1.51
N GLY A 56 2.93 -0.32 -1.17
CA GLY A 56 1.89 -0.56 -2.16
C GLY A 56 2.14 -1.78 -3.01
N SER A 57 1.29 -1.96 -4.03
CA SER A 57 0.95 -3.26 -4.62
C SER A 57 0.63 -4.32 -3.54
N PRO A 58 -0.43 -5.12 -3.66
CA PRO A 58 -0.72 -6.11 -2.63
C PRO A 58 0.39 -7.18 -2.47
N GLY A 59 1.33 -7.28 -3.42
CA GLY A 59 2.37 -8.32 -3.45
C GLY A 59 3.82 -7.83 -3.33
N ILE A 60 4.10 -6.56 -3.03
CA ILE A 60 5.48 -6.07 -2.86
C ILE A 60 5.94 -6.24 -1.40
N GLU A 61 7.18 -6.69 -1.23
CA GLU A 61 7.86 -6.81 0.06
C GLU A 61 8.10 -5.44 0.69
N GLY A 62 7.70 -5.27 1.95
CA GLY A 62 7.81 -4.02 2.69
C GLY A 62 9.02 -3.95 3.63
N LEU A 63 9.71 -5.07 3.87
CA LEU A 63 10.82 -5.11 4.83
C LEU A 63 11.92 -4.09 4.53
N SER A 64 12.28 -3.86 3.26
CA SER A 64 13.38 -2.94 2.91
C SER A 64 13.00 -1.46 2.97
N MET A 65 11.70 -1.14 3.03
CA MET A 65 11.20 0.25 2.92
C MET A 65 11.77 1.21 3.99
N PRO A 66 11.99 0.82 5.27
CA PRO A 66 12.68 1.66 6.25
C PRO A 66 14.07 2.16 5.80
N LEU A 67 14.83 1.38 5.04
CA LEU A 67 16.17 1.77 4.59
C LEU A 67 16.11 2.90 3.56
N GLY A 68 15.12 2.87 2.66
CA GLY A 68 14.84 3.95 1.72
C GLY A 68 14.30 5.18 2.44
N MET A 69 13.27 5.01 3.27
CA MET A 69 12.65 6.12 4.00
C MET A 69 13.61 6.81 4.98
N LYS A 70 14.59 6.10 5.55
CA LYS A 70 15.66 6.72 6.32
C LYS A 70 16.44 7.77 5.50
N LYS A 71 16.59 7.59 4.19
CA LYS A 71 17.26 8.56 3.31
C LYS A 71 16.32 9.67 2.88
N ASP A 72 15.09 9.30 2.54
CA ASP A 72 14.16 10.18 1.83
C ASP A 72 13.36 11.11 2.76
N LEU A 73 13.05 10.66 3.98
CA LEU A 73 12.35 11.50 4.96
C LEU A 73 13.22 12.67 5.40
N ALA A 74 12.64 13.86 5.52
CA ALA A 74 13.34 14.99 6.11
C ALA A 74 13.74 14.69 7.58
N LYS A 75 14.84 15.29 8.03
CA LYS A 75 15.42 14.98 9.35
C LYS A 75 14.41 15.21 10.48
N SER A 76 13.62 16.28 10.40
CA SER A 76 12.57 16.61 11.37
C SER A 76 11.54 15.50 11.56
N GLU A 77 11.21 14.77 10.50
CA GLU A 77 10.26 13.67 10.51
C GLU A 77 10.96 12.40 11.02
N ARG A 78 12.16 12.09 10.51
CA ARG A 78 12.93 10.91 10.96
C ARG A 78 13.21 10.92 12.46
N ASP A 79 13.53 12.08 13.02
CA ASP A 79 13.85 12.24 14.44
C ASP A 79 12.61 12.06 15.35
N ARG A 80 11.40 11.98 14.79
CA ARG A 80 10.16 11.75 15.55
C ARG A 80 9.67 10.31 15.52
N PHE A 81 10.14 9.49 14.57
CA PHE A 81 9.57 8.17 14.34
C PHE A 81 10.61 7.06 14.39
N ASP A 82 10.21 5.89 14.88
CA ASP A 82 10.86 4.64 14.51
C ASP A 82 10.22 4.11 13.23
N LEU A 83 11.03 3.76 12.23
CA LEU A 83 10.54 3.30 10.93
C LEU A 83 10.30 1.80 10.97
N ILE A 84 9.07 1.37 10.69
CA ILE A 84 8.67 -0.05 10.71
C ILE A 84 8.23 -0.47 9.30
N GLY A 85 8.89 -1.47 8.75
CA GLY A 85 8.46 -2.16 7.52
C GLY A 85 7.83 -3.50 7.87
N PHE A 86 6.92 -3.98 7.03
CA PHE A 86 6.40 -5.34 7.15
C PHE A 86 6.05 -5.90 5.78
N ASP A 87 6.22 -7.21 5.62
CA ASP A 87 5.66 -7.91 4.47
C ASP A 87 4.20 -8.26 4.78
N PRO A 88 3.21 -7.89 3.95
CA PRO A 88 1.83 -8.30 4.14
C PRO A 88 1.67 -9.82 4.20
N ARG A 89 0.59 -10.32 4.83
CA ARG A 89 0.25 -11.75 4.83
C ARG A 89 0.31 -12.34 3.42
N GLY A 90 1.05 -13.43 3.25
CA GLY A 90 1.21 -14.10 1.96
C GLY A 90 2.30 -13.53 1.06
N VAL A 91 3.02 -12.50 1.48
CA VAL A 91 4.06 -11.80 0.70
C VAL A 91 5.44 -12.04 1.30
N GLY A 92 6.46 -12.15 0.45
CA GLY A 92 7.87 -12.15 0.86
C GLY A 92 8.18 -13.15 1.97
N ARG A 93 8.64 -12.65 3.12
CA ARG A 93 8.98 -13.47 4.29
C ARG A 93 7.79 -13.74 5.23
N SER A 94 6.61 -13.21 4.93
CA SER A 94 5.37 -13.36 5.68
C SER A 94 4.51 -14.50 5.15
N SER A 95 4.86 -15.74 5.52
CA SER A 95 4.08 -16.94 5.15
C SER A 95 3.69 -16.98 3.67
N PRO A 96 4.66 -16.88 2.74
CA PRO A 96 4.42 -16.57 1.34
C PRO A 96 3.50 -17.59 0.67
N VAL A 97 2.68 -17.09 -0.25
CA VAL A 97 1.87 -17.94 -1.13
C VAL A 97 2.49 -18.05 -2.50
N THR A 98 2.32 -19.22 -3.11
CA THR A 98 2.73 -19.48 -4.48
C THR A 98 1.64 -20.23 -5.20
N CYS A 99 1.48 -19.92 -6.48
CA CYS A 99 0.56 -20.62 -7.37
C CYS A 99 1.24 -21.72 -8.18
N GLY A 100 2.57 -21.92 -8.05
CA GLY A 100 3.28 -22.93 -8.87
C GLY A 100 3.20 -22.66 -10.38
N LEU A 101 3.16 -21.39 -10.77
CA LEU A 101 3.12 -20.99 -12.18
C LEU A 101 4.47 -21.19 -12.85
N THR A 102 4.46 -21.70 -14.06
CA THR A 102 5.63 -21.73 -14.95
C THR A 102 6.07 -20.31 -15.33
N ALA A 103 7.32 -20.14 -15.81
CA ALA A 103 7.81 -18.84 -16.27
C ALA A 103 6.89 -18.21 -17.32
N LYS A 104 6.41 -19.00 -18.30
CA LYS A 104 5.46 -18.57 -19.34
C LYS A 104 4.10 -18.12 -18.78
N GLU A 105 3.66 -18.71 -17.66
CA GLU A 105 2.43 -18.32 -16.96
C GLU A 105 2.61 -17.05 -16.13
N GLN A 106 3.84 -16.70 -15.76
CA GLN A 106 4.16 -15.46 -15.04
C GLN A 106 4.36 -14.25 -15.97
N GLU A 107 4.46 -14.44 -17.29
CA GLU A 107 4.56 -13.33 -18.24
C GLU A 107 3.23 -12.58 -18.42
N TRP A 108 2.91 -11.65 -17.51
CA TRP A 108 1.69 -10.84 -17.52
C TRP A 108 1.77 -9.66 -18.50
N ASP A 109 2.91 -8.96 -18.56
CA ASP A 109 3.05 -7.68 -19.26
C ASP A 109 3.15 -7.76 -20.78
N LYS A 110 3.23 -8.97 -21.35
CA LYS A 110 3.42 -9.18 -22.80
C LYS A 110 2.10 -9.46 -23.55
N ARG A 111 0.95 -9.08 -22.99
CA ARG A 111 -0.37 -9.59 -23.45
C ARG A 111 -1.43 -8.49 -23.60
N PRO A 112 -1.26 -7.55 -24.52
CA PRO A 112 -2.34 -6.63 -24.85
C PRO A 112 -3.54 -7.43 -25.34
N TYR A 113 -4.72 -7.06 -24.84
CA TYR A 113 -5.98 -7.70 -25.22
C TYR A 113 -6.21 -7.59 -26.73
N LYS A 114 -6.69 -8.69 -27.34
CA LYS A 114 -7.17 -8.74 -28.73
C LYS A 114 -8.47 -9.56 -28.77
N PRO A 115 -9.50 -9.15 -29.54
CA PRO A 115 -10.76 -9.90 -29.60
C PRO A 115 -10.58 -11.39 -29.92
N GLY A 116 -9.70 -11.72 -30.89
CA GLY A 116 -9.41 -13.10 -31.27
C GLY A 116 -8.66 -13.93 -30.22
N THR A 117 -8.18 -13.34 -29.13
CA THR A 117 -7.47 -14.06 -28.06
C THR A 117 -8.32 -14.32 -26.83
N PHE A 118 -9.55 -13.82 -26.79
CA PHE A 118 -10.43 -13.87 -25.62
C PHE A 118 -10.53 -15.27 -24.99
N SER A 119 -10.92 -16.29 -25.78
CA SER A 119 -11.10 -17.65 -25.26
C SER A 119 -9.80 -18.24 -24.67
N ARG A 120 -8.66 -17.93 -25.28
CA ARG A 120 -7.34 -18.37 -24.81
C ARG A 120 -6.94 -17.64 -23.52
N ASP A 121 -7.20 -16.35 -23.44
CA ASP A 121 -6.84 -15.53 -22.29
C ASP A 121 -7.71 -15.88 -21.08
N VAL A 122 -9.00 -16.16 -21.28
CA VAL A 122 -9.90 -16.72 -20.26
C VAL A 122 -9.45 -18.10 -19.80
N SER A 123 -9.11 -19.00 -20.72
CA SER A 123 -8.61 -20.34 -20.38
C SER A 123 -7.35 -20.26 -19.53
N ARG A 124 -6.40 -19.39 -19.91
CA ARG A 124 -5.21 -19.12 -19.10
C ARG A 124 -5.54 -18.58 -17.72
N ALA A 125 -6.43 -17.59 -17.61
CA ALA A 125 -6.82 -17.02 -16.33
C ALA A 125 -7.42 -18.08 -15.39
N ARG A 126 -8.24 -19.01 -15.94
CA ARG A 126 -8.74 -20.18 -15.22
C ARG A 126 -7.61 -21.10 -14.75
N THR A 127 -6.68 -21.47 -15.64
CA THR A 127 -5.51 -22.28 -15.27
C THR A 127 -4.70 -21.65 -14.14
N VAL A 128 -4.46 -20.34 -14.19
CA VAL A 128 -3.76 -19.63 -13.12
C VAL A 128 -4.55 -19.70 -11.81
N ALA A 129 -5.85 -19.40 -11.84
CA ALA A 129 -6.71 -19.46 -10.67
C ALA A 129 -6.76 -20.85 -10.04
N ASP A 130 -6.89 -21.91 -10.86
CA ASP A 130 -6.96 -23.29 -10.39
C ASP A 130 -5.63 -23.75 -9.80
N LYS A 131 -4.50 -23.37 -10.40
CA LYS A 131 -3.18 -23.62 -9.84
C LYS A 131 -2.97 -22.91 -8.49
N CYS A 132 -3.40 -21.65 -8.39
CA CYS A 132 -3.38 -20.92 -7.10
C CYS A 132 -4.23 -21.64 -6.05
N ARG A 133 -5.47 -22.04 -6.39
CA ARG A 133 -6.36 -22.80 -5.50
C ARG A 133 -5.75 -24.11 -5.06
N ALA A 134 -5.21 -24.90 -6.00
CA ALA A 134 -4.60 -26.19 -5.68
C ALA A 134 -3.37 -26.05 -4.78
N LYS A 135 -2.53 -25.03 -5.02
CA LYS A 135 -1.26 -24.86 -4.30
C LYS A 135 -1.41 -24.18 -2.95
N THR A 136 -2.27 -23.15 -2.86
CA THR A 136 -2.43 -22.32 -1.67
C THR A 136 -3.62 -22.76 -0.81
N GLY A 137 -4.62 -23.38 -1.43
CA GLY A 137 -5.82 -23.89 -0.79
C GLY A 137 -6.56 -22.83 0.01
N ASP A 138 -7.07 -23.27 1.15
CA ASP A 138 -7.87 -22.49 2.10
C ASP A 138 -7.24 -21.18 2.60
N LYS A 139 -5.93 -21.00 2.46
CA LYS A 139 -5.29 -19.73 2.85
C LYS A 139 -5.75 -18.57 1.97
N LEU A 140 -6.12 -18.80 0.70
CA LEU A 140 -6.46 -17.74 -0.26
C LEU A 140 -7.58 -16.82 0.23
N ARG A 141 -8.63 -17.38 0.86
CA ARG A 141 -9.77 -16.60 1.37
C ARG A 141 -9.40 -15.63 2.49
N HIS A 142 -8.22 -15.82 3.09
CA HIS A 142 -7.75 -15.04 4.23
C HIS A 142 -6.72 -13.97 3.85
N LEU A 143 -6.29 -13.95 2.59
CA LEU A 143 -5.37 -12.94 2.04
C LEU A 143 -6.15 -11.72 1.53
N THR A 144 -6.82 -11.05 2.45
CA THR A 144 -7.66 -9.88 2.16
C THR A 144 -7.05 -8.62 2.75
N THR A 145 -7.27 -7.48 2.12
CA THR A 145 -6.85 -6.17 2.65
C THR A 145 -7.40 -5.94 4.06
N ARG A 146 -8.63 -6.38 4.33
CA ARG A 146 -9.24 -6.27 5.67
C ARG A 146 -8.45 -7.04 6.72
N ASN A 147 -7.97 -8.24 6.40
CA ASN A 147 -7.12 -8.98 7.33
C ASN A 147 -5.71 -8.41 7.41
N THR A 148 -5.15 -7.87 6.32
CA THR A 148 -3.89 -7.11 6.37
C THR A 148 -4.01 -5.87 7.26
N ALA A 149 -5.15 -5.19 7.28
CA ALA A 149 -5.40 -4.09 8.20
C ALA A 149 -5.44 -4.57 9.67
N ARG A 150 -6.05 -5.73 9.95
CA ARG A 150 -5.99 -6.33 11.29
C ARG A 150 -4.57 -6.77 11.69
N ASP A 151 -3.75 -7.15 10.71
CA ASP A 151 -2.33 -7.40 10.94
C ASP A 151 -1.60 -6.13 11.39
N MET A 152 -1.93 -4.97 10.80
CA MET A 152 -1.36 -3.68 11.24
C MET A 152 -1.70 -3.38 12.71
N ASP A 153 -2.91 -3.70 13.17
CA ASP A 153 -3.30 -3.52 14.57
C ASP A 153 -2.60 -4.51 15.51
N ALA A 154 -2.39 -5.74 15.06
CA ALA A 154 -1.58 -6.71 15.78
C ALA A 154 -0.12 -6.25 15.90
N ILE A 155 0.45 -5.67 14.82
CA ILE A 155 1.78 -5.07 14.82
C ILE A 155 1.84 -3.91 15.82
N ARG A 156 0.88 -2.96 15.78
CA ARG A 156 0.76 -1.86 16.74
C ARG A 156 0.79 -2.38 18.17
N SER A 157 -0.09 -3.33 18.48
CA SER A 157 -0.23 -3.90 19.82
C SER A 157 1.06 -4.57 20.30
N MET A 158 1.74 -5.33 19.43
CA MET A 158 3.01 -5.99 19.77
C MET A 158 4.20 -5.04 19.90
N LEU A 159 4.15 -3.88 19.25
CA LEU A 159 5.12 -2.81 19.46
C LEU A 159 4.89 -2.05 20.77
N GLY A 160 3.76 -2.28 21.45
CA GLY A 160 3.37 -1.55 22.65
C GLY A 160 2.85 -0.14 22.36
N GLU A 161 2.47 0.12 21.11
CA GLU A 161 2.04 1.45 20.67
C GLU A 161 0.55 1.64 20.91
N LYS A 162 0.17 2.78 21.49
CA LYS A 162 -1.25 3.14 21.62
C LYS A 162 -1.85 3.46 20.25
N LYS A 163 -1.04 4.10 19.40
CA LYS A 163 -1.42 4.52 18.06
C LYS A 163 -0.27 4.33 17.07
N ILE A 164 -0.59 4.20 15.78
CA ILE A 164 0.41 4.18 14.71
C ILE A 164 0.23 5.37 13.78
N SER A 165 1.35 5.86 13.23
CA SER A 165 1.34 6.66 12.00
C SER A 165 1.60 5.72 10.82
N HIS A 166 0.92 5.92 9.70
CA HIS A 166 1.02 5.07 8.52
C HIS A 166 1.44 5.85 7.29
N LEU A 167 2.45 5.36 6.58
CA LEU A 167 2.83 5.85 5.26
C LEU A 167 2.72 4.69 4.27
N GLY A 168 1.66 4.75 3.47
CA GLY A 168 1.40 3.83 2.38
C GLY A 168 1.60 4.50 1.02
N VAL A 169 2.20 3.78 0.08
CA VAL A 169 2.29 4.19 -1.33
C VAL A 169 1.30 3.36 -2.13
N SER A 170 0.63 3.92 -3.15
CA SER A 170 -0.28 3.16 -4.03
C SER A 170 -1.33 2.34 -3.26
N TYR A 171 -1.40 1.01 -3.40
CA TYR A 171 -2.26 0.12 -2.60
C TYR A 171 -2.11 0.35 -1.08
N GLY A 172 -0.95 0.76 -0.60
CA GLY A 172 -0.72 1.10 0.81
C GLY A 172 -1.60 2.25 1.30
N ILE A 173 -2.01 3.16 0.41
CA ILE A 173 -2.99 4.22 0.72
C ILE A 173 -4.36 3.59 0.98
N TYR A 174 -4.81 2.70 0.09
CA TYR A 174 -6.06 1.97 0.27
C TYR A 174 -6.04 1.11 1.55
N LEU A 175 -4.90 0.47 1.84
CA LEU A 175 -4.73 -0.28 3.09
C LEU A 175 -4.92 0.60 4.33
N GLY A 176 -4.36 1.82 4.34
CA GLY A 176 -4.61 2.80 5.40
C GLY A 176 -6.08 3.19 5.51
N ALA A 177 -6.75 3.44 4.38
CA ALA A 177 -8.17 3.77 4.35
C ALA A 177 -9.09 2.62 4.83
N VAL A 178 -8.65 1.36 4.70
CA VAL A 178 -9.36 0.21 5.28
C VAL A 178 -9.10 0.09 6.78
N TYR A 179 -7.90 0.45 7.24
CA TYR A 179 -7.49 0.37 8.64
C TYR A 179 -8.27 1.31 9.55
N THR A 180 -8.35 2.59 9.19
CA THR A 180 -8.95 3.61 10.06
C THR A 180 -10.40 3.36 10.49
N PRO A 181 -11.35 3.00 9.61
CA PRO A 181 -12.71 2.71 10.07
C PRO A 181 -12.79 1.45 10.95
N LEU A 182 -11.84 0.50 10.86
CA LEU A 182 -11.79 -0.68 11.71
C LEU A 182 -11.26 -0.39 13.12
N PHE A 183 -10.43 0.64 13.25
CA PHE A 183 -9.61 0.89 14.45
C PHE A 183 -9.55 2.37 14.85
N HIS A 184 -10.63 3.12 14.64
CA HIS A 184 -10.68 4.58 14.78
C HIS A 184 -10.22 5.16 16.14
N TRP A 185 -10.10 4.36 17.20
CA TRP A 185 -9.57 4.77 18.52
C TRP A 185 -8.04 4.70 18.63
N THR A 186 -7.39 3.94 17.75
CA THR A 186 -5.95 3.62 17.80
C THR A 186 -5.16 4.27 16.66
N ASP A 187 -5.77 5.24 16.00
CA ASP A 187 -5.14 6.02 14.94
C ASP A 187 -4.90 7.42 15.48
N ASP A 188 -3.67 7.92 15.33
CA ASP A 188 -3.52 9.37 15.23
C ASP A 188 -3.86 9.66 13.79
N GLU A 189 -4.91 10.45 13.58
CA GLU A 189 -5.44 10.80 12.27
C GLU A 189 -4.43 11.67 11.50
N GLU A 190 -3.29 11.09 11.10
CA GLU A 190 -2.53 11.50 9.93
C GLU A 190 -2.90 10.52 8.80
N LEU A 191 -4.19 10.53 8.45
CA LEU A 191 -4.70 9.90 7.24
C LEU A 191 -4.02 10.55 6.03
N GLY A 192 -2.88 10.00 5.63
CA GLY A 192 -2.34 10.07 4.28
C GLY A 192 -2.22 11.46 3.66
N PHE A 193 -1.84 12.51 4.42
CA PHE A 193 -1.09 13.69 3.95
C PHE A 193 -0.73 14.68 5.07
N ALA A 194 -0.03 14.28 6.13
CA ALA A 194 0.34 15.26 7.18
C ALA A 194 1.62 14.99 7.97
N ALA A 195 2.68 14.47 7.34
CA ALA A 195 3.94 15.18 7.57
C ALA A 195 3.63 16.64 7.21
N ARG A 196 3.84 17.60 8.12
CA ARG A 196 3.62 19.04 7.89
C ARG A 196 3.82 19.39 6.42
N PRO A 197 2.98 20.23 5.77
CA PRO A 197 2.83 20.37 4.31
C PRO A 197 4.06 20.91 3.54
N LYS A 198 5.22 20.29 3.73
CA LYS A 198 6.50 20.58 3.08
C LYS A 198 7.07 19.35 2.38
N VAL A 199 6.57 18.15 2.65
CA VAL A 199 7.00 16.94 1.93
C VAL A 199 5.78 16.23 1.37
N VAL A 200 5.23 16.88 0.36
CA VAL A 200 4.24 16.32 -0.54
C VAL A 200 4.87 16.40 -1.93
N ALA A 201 5.21 15.25 -2.49
CA ALA A 201 5.40 15.11 -3.91
C ALA A 201 4.14 14.47 -4.48
N GLU A 202 3.28 15.28 -5.09
CA GLU A 202 2.30 14.79 -6.06
C GLU A 202 3.06 14.13 -7.21
N CYS A 203 2.93 12.81 -7.36
CA CYS A 203 3.14 12.14 -8.65
C CYS A 203 1.78 11.81 -9.29
N THR A 204 0.96 12.85 -9.53
CA THR A 204 -0.10 12.74 -10.55
C THR A 204 -0.42 14.10 -11.16
N LYS A 205 0.36 14.52 -12.16
CA LYS A 205 -0.17 15.32 -13.27
C LYS A 205 -0.02 14.50 -14.55
N LEU A 206 -0.93 13.56 -14.75
CA LEU A 206 -1.33 13.19 -16.10
C LEU A 206 -2.14 14.37 -16.65
N LYS A 207 -1.48 15.28 -17.36
CA LYS A 207 -2.19 16.12 -18.34
C LYS A 207 -2.67 15.17 -19.42
N VAL A 208 -3.97 14.85 -19.43
CA VAL A 208 -4.63 14.52 -20.68
C VAL A 208 -4.66 15.83 -21.46
N SER A 209 -3.63 16.06 -22.27
CA SER A 209 -3.71 17.10 -23.30
C SER A 209 -4.69 16.58 -24.34
N ASP A 210 -5.84 17.25 -24.45
CA ASP A 210 -6.71 17.14 -25.61
C ASP A 210 -5.87 17.41 -26.86
N ARG A 211 -5.53 16.36 -27.61
CA ARG A 211 -5.00 16.46 -28.97
C ARG A 211 -6.18 16.47 -29.92
N SER A 212 -6.91 17.58 -29.97
CA SER A 212 -7.57 17.97 -31.20
C SER A 212 -6.65 18.96 -31.94
N ARG A 213 -6.27 18.58 -33.16
CA ARG A 213 -5.46 19.32 -34.17
C ARG A 213 -3.93 19.21 -34.07
N SER A 214 -3.37 18.16 -34.66
CA SER A 214 -2.39 18.24 -35.78
C SER A 214 -1.78 16.86 -36.10
N LYS A 215 -1.47 16.64 -37.39
CA LYS A 215 -1.10 15.38 -38.08
C LYS A 215 0.17 14.68 -37.52
N PRO A 216 0.38 13.38 -37.82
CA PRO A 216 1.43 12.58 -37.18
C PRO A 216 2.80 12.77 -37.86
N SER A 217 3.85 13.04 -37.07
CA SER A 217 5.23 12.77 -37.50
C SER A 217 5.75 11.51 -36.80
N LYS A 218 6.35 10.62 -37.59
CA LYS A 218 7.13 9.47 -37.13
C LYS A 218 8.35 10.00 -36.35
N ASP A 219 8.81 9.21 -35.37
CA ASP A 219 9.89 9.47 -34.41
C ASP A 219 9.53 10.33 -33.19
N SER A 220 9.22 9.63 -32.09
CA SER A 220 9.39 10.16 -30.73
C SER A 220 9.58 9.00 -29.76
N SER A 221 10.81 8.48 -29.67
CA SER A 221 11.23 7.66 -28.53
C SER A 221 11.31 8.55 -27.29
N ALA A 222 10.46 8.31 -26.29
CA ALA A 222 10.50 9.01 -25.01
C ALA A 222 11.65 8.46 -24.14
N THR A 223 12.77 9.16 -24.13
CA THR A 223 13.89 8.92 -23.22
C THR A 223 13.56 9.50 -21.84
N TYR A 224 13.76 8.71 -20.78
CA TYR A 224 13.59 9.12 -19.38
C TYR A 224 14.79 9.98 -18.95
N LEU A 225 14.57 11.23 -18.55
CA LEU A 225 15.58 12.08 -17.93
C LEU A 225 15.25 12.27 -16.44
N PRO A 226 16.09 11.80 -15.50
CA PRO A 226 15.88 12.04 -14.08
C PRO A 226 16.50 13.40 -13.67
N GLY A 227 15.77 14.19 -12.87
CA GLY A 227 16.43 15.21 -12.02
C GLY A 227 15.96 16.67 -12.07
N GLN A 228 14.66 16.99 -12.16
CA GLN A 228 14.19 18.36 -11.87
C GLN A 228 13.14 18.40 -10.75
N LEU A 229 13.56 18.91 -9.58
CA LEU A 229 12.71 19.28 -8.44
C LEU A 229 12.13 20.69 -8.68
N CYS A 230 10.80 20.84 -8.65
CA CYS A 230 10.14 22.15 -8.70
C CYS A 230 10.02 22.78 -7.31
N HIS A 231 10.41 24.06 -7.17
CA HIS A 231 10.31 24.83 -5.93
C HIS A 231 8.86 25.30 -5.62
N PRO A 232 8.41 25.29 -4.35
CA PRO A 232 7.06 25.74 -3.98
C PRO A 232 6.98 27.26 -3.74
N LYS A 233 5.98 27.92 -4.35
CA LYS A 233 5.49 29.25 -3.94
C LYS A 233 4.36 29.09 -2.90
N ARG A 234 4.40 29.88 -1.83
CA ARG A 234 3.44 29.87 -0.70
C ARG A 234 2.04 30.32 -1.13
N PHE A 235 1.00 29.58 -0.73
CA PHE A 235 -0.35 30.12 -0.59
C PHE A 235 -0.88 29.80 0.82
N ILE A 236 -1.42 30.83 1.48
CA ILE A 236 -2.09 30.76 2.78
C ILE A 236 -3.59 30.73 2.49
N LEU A 237 -4.30 29.68 2.94
CA LEU A 237 -5.76 29.65 2.92
C LEU A 237 -6.27 29.97 4.32
N THR A 238 -6.97 31.11 4.46
CA THR A 238 -7.73 31.47 5.65
C THR A 238 -9.15 30.92 5.54
N SER A 239 -9.68 30.40 6.65
CA SER A 239 -11.03 29.86 6.76
C SER A 239 -12.08 30.99 6.90
N ARG A 240 -12.83 31.26 5.84
CA ARG A 240 -14.17 31.88 5.91
C ARG A 240 -15.07 31.21 4.87
N PRO A 241 -16.35 30.90 5.19
CA PRO A 241 -17.27 30.30 4.23
C PRO A 241 -17.78 31.37 3.26
N PRO A 242 -17.74 31.16 1.93
CA PRO A 242 -18.48 32.02 1.02
C PRO A 242 -19.95 31.59 0.93
N ALA A 243 -20.81 32.60 0.83
CA ALA A 243 -22.25 32.55 0.78
C ALA A 243 -22.81 31.78 -0.44
N ARG A 244 -24.09 31.37 -0.32
CA ARG A 244 -24.92 30.80 -1.37
C ARG A 244 -24.72 31.49 -2.73
N ALA A 245 -24.37 30.72 -3.74
CA ALA A 245 -24.66 31.02 -5.13
C ALA A 245 -25.34 29.80 -5.77
N SER A 246 -26.50 30.05 -6.35
CA SER A 246 -27.43 29.15 -7.00
C SER A 246 -26.85 28.45 -8.23
N GLY A 247 -26.98 27.12 -8.29
CA GLY A 247 -26.69 26.29 -9.45
C GLY A 247 -26.87 24.82 -9.08
N GLY A 248 -28.09 24.30 -9.21
CA GLY A 248 -28.47 22.95 -8.79
C GLY A 248 -27.87 21.87 -9.69
N CYS A 249 -27.42 20.78 -9.05
CA CYS A 249 -27.38 19.45 -9.65
C CYS A 249 -28.09 18.53 -8.66
N GLU A 250 -29.33 18.21 -8.99
CA GLU A 250 -30.24 17.36 -8.24
C GLU A 250 -29.76 15.89 -8.35
N MET A 251 -29.43 15.23 -7.24
CA MET A 251 -29.21 13.78 -7.24
C MET A 251 -30.57 13.09 -7.32
N ARG A 252 -30.94 12.63 -8.52
CA ARG A 252 -32.00 11.62 -8.66
C ARG A 252 -31.44 10.27 -8.24
N HIS A 253 -31.99 9.74 -7.16
CA HIS A 253 -32.00 8.31 -6.87
C HIS A 253 -33.03 7.64 -7.76
N GLU A 254 -32.59 6.75 -8.63
CA GLU A 254 -33.47 5.79 -9.30
C GLU A 254 -32.93 4.39 -8.97
N ILE A 255 -33.58 3.76 -8.00
CA ILE A 255 -33.48 2.35 -7.66
C ILE A 255 -34.81 1.74 -8.09
N ASP A 256 -34.80 0.93 -9.15
CA ASP A 256 -35.73 -0.18 -9.39
C ASP A 256 -35.23 -0.94 -10.63
N SER A 257 -34.69 -2.16 -10.54
CA SER A 257 -35.32 -3.49 -10.28
C SER A 257 -35.08 -4.34 -11.56
N PRO A 258 -35.30 -5.67 -11.61
CA PRO A 258 -35.04 -6.77 -10.67
C PRO A 258 -34.15 -7.87 -11.35
N HIS A 259 -33.97 -9.02 -10.69
CA HIS A 259 -33.24 -10.24 -11.14
C HIS A 259 -31.77 -10.36 -10.70
N LEU A 260 -31.56 -10.99 -9.53
CA LEU A 260 -30.86 -12.27 -9.46
C LEU A 260 -31.12 -12.91 -8.09
N ARG A 261 -31.95 -13.95 -8.07
CA ARG A 261 -31.87 -15.02 -7.06
C ARG A 261 -30.89 -16.06 -7.62
N ILE A 262 -29.91 -16.46 -6.81
CA ILE A 262 -29.42 -17.82 -6.50
C ILE A 262 -28.29 -17.63 -5.48
#